data_AF-A0A075GJY1-F1
#
_entry.id   AF-A0A075GJY1-F1
#
_cell.length_a   1.000
_cell.length_b   1.000
_cell.length_c   1.000
_cell.angle_alpha   90.00
_cell.angle_beta   90.00
_cell.angle_gamma   90.00
#
_symmetry.space_group_name_H-M   'P 1'
#
loop_
_entity.id
_entity.type
_entity.pdbx_description
1 polymer ?
#
loop_
_entity_poly.entity_id
_entity_poly.type
_entity_poly.pdbx_seq_one_letter_code
_entity_poly.pdbx_strand_id
1 'polypeptide(L)' 'KIKSIIGSLAKTMHVSKSTFSTLYFPYLLYCIKNKKIDLEFDESLEEIVQKEVALIK' A
#
# COMPACT_ATOMS: atom_id res chain seq x y z
N LYS A 1 -5.08 -7.63 8.43
CA LYS A 1 -5.65 -6.88 7.28
C LYS A 1 -4.55 -6.35 6.35
N ILE A 2 -3.58 -5.55 6.80
CA ILE A 2 -2.45 -5.05 5.96
C ILE A 2 -1.68 -6.15 5.20
N LYS A 3 -1.35 -7.27 5.87
CA LYS A 3 -0.69 -8.43 5.23
C LYS A 3 -1.50 -9.03 4.08
N SER A 4 -2.83 -8.91 4.14
CA SER A 4 -3.72 -9.36 3.06
C SER A 4 -3.61 -8.43 1.85
N ILE A 5 -3.60 -7.11 2.07
CA ILE A 5 -3.40 -6.11 1.00
C ILE A 5 -2.07 -6.34 0.29
N ILE A 6 -0.99 -6.42 1.07
CA ILE A 6 0.35 -6.71 0.58
C ILE A 6 0.36 -8.01 -0.23
N GLY A 7 -0.33 -9.04 0.26
CA GLY A 7 -0.44 -10.32 -0.44
C GLY A 7 -1.17 -10.20 -1.79
N SER A 8 -2.32 -9.52 -1.82
CA SER A 8 -3.13 -9.33 -3.03
C SER A 8 -2.43 -8.45 -4.05
N LEU A 9 -1.84 -7.33 -3.63
CA LEU A 9 -1.11 -6.41 -4.51
C LEU A 9 0.18 -7.03 -5.03
N ALA A 10 0.96 -7.73 -4.18
CA ALA A 10 2.15 -8.46 -4.63
C ALA A 10 1.80 -9.51 -5.70
N LYS A 11 0.69 -10.24 -5.51
CA LYS A 11 0.20 -11.20 -6.51
C LYS A 11 -0.21 -10.51 -7.81
N THR A 12 -0.93 -9.40 -7.72
CA THR A 12 -1.39 -8.62 -8.89
C THR A 12 -0.21 -8.07 -9.69
N MET A 13 0.83 -7.60 -9.01
CA MET A 13 2.04 -7.06 -9.63
C MET A 13 3.08 -8.13 -10.00
N HIS A 14 2.78 -9.42 -9.79
CA HIS A 14 3.69 -10.53 -10.06
C HIS A 14 5.07 -10.41 -9.37
N VAL A 15 5.09 -9.87 -8.16
CA VAL A 15 6.30 -9.75 -7.33
C VAL A 15 6.16 -10.56 -6.04
N SER A 16 7.29 -10.87 -5.41
CA SER A 16 7.25 -11.54 -4.11
C SER A 16 6.65 -10.62 -3.03
N LYS A 17 6.01 -11.22 -2.02
CA LYS A 17 5.45 -10.45 -0.89
C LYS A 17 6.52 -9.65 -0.16
N SER A 18 7.73 -10.21 -0.02
CA SER A 18 8.85 -9.52 0.64
C SER A 18 9.30 -8.33 -0.20
N THR A 19 9.52 -8.50 -1.50
CA THR A 19 9.87 -7.40 -2.42
C THR A 19 8.81 -6.31 -2.41
N PHE A 20 7.52 -6.68 -2.46
CA PHE A 20 6.45 -5.69 -2.42
C PHE A 20 6.45 -4.93 -1.10
N SER A 21 6.56 -5.62 0.03
CA SER A 21 6.54 -5.01 1.36
C SER A 21 7.70 -4.05 1.60
N THR A 22 8.90 -4.38 1.10
CA THR A 22 10.12 -3.61 1.41
C THR A 22 10.37 -2.47 0.44
N LEU A 23 10.03 -2.64 -0.85
CA LEU A 23 10.37 -1.67 -1.89
C LEU A 23 9.14 -0.94 -2.42
N TYR A 24 8.12 -1.69 -2.86
CA TYR A 24 6.98 -1.11 -3.58
C TYR A 24 5.99 -0.44 -2.64
N PHE A 25 5.66 -1.06 -1.52
CA PHE A 25 4.64 -0.58 -0.60
C PHE A 25 4.98 0.78 0.02
N PRO A 26 6.21 1.04 0.52
CA PRO A 26 6.58 2.36 1.01
C PRO A 26 6.50 3.43 -0.08
N TYR A 27 6.92 3.10 -1.30
CA TYR A 27 6.85 4.01 -2.44
C TYR A 27 5.40 4.32 -2.84
N LEU A 28 4.53 3.30 -2.85
CA LEU A 28 3.10 3.45 -3.13
C LEU A 28 2.45 4.39 -2.12
N LEU A 29 2.70 4.19 -0.82
CA LEU A 29 2.19 5.05 0.23
C LEU A 29 2.72 6.49 0.09
N TYR A 30 3.98 6.67 -0.32
CA TYR A 30 4.54 7.98 -0.63
C TYR A 30 3.81 8.66 -1.82
N CYS A 31 3.47 7.92 -2.88
CA CYS A 31 2.68 8.44 -3.99
C CYS A 31 1.28 8.88 -3.55
N ILE A 32 0.62 8.09 -2.70
CA ILE A 32 -0.69 8.41 -2.12
C ILE A 32 -0.58 9.68 -1.26
N LYS A 33 0.42 9.76 -0.37
CA LYS A 33 0.69 10.95 0.48
C LYS A 33 0.80 12.22 -0.35
N ASN A 34 1.50 12.16 -1.47
CA ASN A 34 1.76 13.31 -2.34
C ASN A 34 0.66 13.52 -3.39
N LYS A 35 -0.49 12.83 -3.27
CA LYS A 35 -1.62 12.90 -4.21
C LYS A 35 -1.20 12.68 -5.67
N LYS A 36 -0.16 11.87 -5.89
CA LYS A 36 0.34 11.52 -7.23
C LYS A 36 -0.46 10.37 -7.84
N ILE A 37 -1.08 9.57 -6.98
CA ILE A 37 -1.91 8.43 -7.34
C ILE A 37 -3.12 8.48 -6.41
N ASP A 38 -4.30 8.35 -6.99
CA ASP A 38 -5.54 8.14 -6.26
C ASP A 38 -5.98 6.68 -6.49
N LEU A 39 -6.13 5.93 -5.40
CA LEU A 39 -6.48 4.52 -5.43
C LEU A 39 -7.73 4.35 -4.58
N GLU A 40 -8.78 3.79 -5.18
CA GLU A 40 -9.96 3.39 -4.44
C GLU A 40 -9.65 2.09 -3.69
N PHE A 41 -9.65 2.18 -2.36
CA PHE A 41 -9.62 1.01 -1.50
C PHE A 41 -11.03 0.74 -0.98
N ASP A 42 -11.29 -0.51 -0.57
CA ASP A 42 -12.47 -0.75 0.24
C ASP A 42 -12.35 0.01 1.58
N GLU A 43 -13.48 0.37 2.18
CA GLU A 43 -13.55 1.19 3.40
C GLU A 43 -12.68 0.65 4.55
N SER A 44 -12.55 -0.68 4.63
CA SER A 44 -11.79 -1.35 5.68
C SER A 44 -10.28 -1.30 5.47
N LEU A 45 -9.86 -1.17 4.20
CA LEU A 45 -8.48 -1.03 3.79
C LEU A 45 -8.05 0.43 3.73
N GLU A 46 -8.94 1.33 3.34
CA GLU A 46 -8.77 2.78 3.33
C GLU A 46 -8.25 3.26 4.69
N GLU A 47 -8.96 2.93 5.79
CA GLU A 47 -8.56 3.34 7.14
C GLU A 47 -7.12 2.90 7.49
N ILE A 48 -6.73 1.70 7.05
CA ILE A 48 -5.40 1.15 7.34
C ILE A 48 -4.34 1.86 6.50
N VAL A 49 -4.60 2.05 5.20
CA VAL A 49 -3.68 2.75 4.29
C VAL A 49 -3.46 4.18 4.76
N GLN A 50 -4.52 4.90 5.15
CA GLN A 50 -4.42 6.26 5.69
C GLN A 50 -3.56 6.31 6.97
N LYS A 51 -3.70 5.33 7.87
CA LYS A 51 -2.82 5.20 9.05
C LYS A 51 -1.36 5.00 8.68
N GLU A 52 -1.06 4.12 7.72
CA GLU A 52 0.30 3.88 7.26
C GLU A 52 0.89 5.11 6.54
N VAL A 53 0.10 5.82 5.72
CA VAL A 53 0.49 7.07 5.05
C VAL A 53 0.86 8.15 6.07
N ALA A 54 0.09 8.28 7.16
CA ALA A 54 0.36 9.26 8.21
C ALA A 54 1.66 9.00 8.97
N LEU A 55 2.17 7.76 8.97
CA LEU A 55 3.44 7.38 9.60
C LEU A 55 4.66 7.68 8.71
N ILE A 56 4.45 7.96 7.42
CA ILE A 56 5.52 8.34 6.49
C ILE A 56 5.87 9.82 6.74
N LYS A 57 7.15 10.10 7.00
CA LYS A 57 7.67 11.46 7.18
C LYS A 57 7.57 12.31 5.91
#